data_AF-A0A7G2JXZ2-F1
#
_entry.id   AF-A0A7G2JXZ2-F1
#
_cell.length_a   1.000
_cell.length_b   1.000
_cell.length_c   1.000
_cell.angle_alpha   90.00
_cell.angle_beta   90.00
_cell.angle_gamma   90.00
#
_symmetry.space_group_name_H-M   'P 1'
#
loop_
_entity.id
_entity.type
_entity.pdbx_description
1 polymer ?
#
loop_
_entity_poly.entity_id
_entity_poly.type
_entity_poly.pdbx_seq_one_letter_code
_entity_poly.pdbx_strand_id
1 'polypeptide(L)'
;LKTLTEKQREVAGARMALVAQVAQLEQAQPRYKAIKFFCEQIKHGGISSDLMRLVEIANNKKGKNRTLCDRTLNQWVLDYEKADTPEERLKALAPMQRVAKKAEEIVWLPDFLAIYRQTNGINVAEAYHYFSAEWDARFADEPLRLEMKPSIDQVRAALAKF
;
A
#
# COMPACT_ATOMS: atom_id res chain seq x y z
N LEU A 1 -9.68 -18.61 -4.45
CA LEU A 1 -8.65 -18.13 -5.40
C LEU A 1 -9.13 -17.10 -6.46
N LYS A 2 -10.43 -17.04 -6.81
CA LYS A 2 -10.98 -16.09 -7.82
C LYS A 2 -10.88 -14.59 -7.47
N THR A 3 -10.51 -14.25 -6.23
CA THR A 3 -10.47 -12.85 -5.74
C THR A 3 -9.11 -12.18 -5.87
N LEU A 4 -8.03 -12.93 -6.14
CA LEU A 4 -6.70 -12.37 -6.36
C LEU A 4 -6.42 -12.25 -7.85
N THR A 5 -5.74 -11.17 -8.26
CA THR A 5 -5.17 -11.04 -9.60
C THR A 5 -3.94 -11.96 -9.75
N GLU A 6 -3.52 -12.23 -10.99
CA GLU A 6 -2.31 -13.05 -11.24
C GLU A 6 -1.07 -12.44 -10.57
N LYS A 7 -0.90 -11.13 -10.70
CA LYS A 7 0.18 -10.41 -10.04
C LYS A 7 0.14 -10.55 -8.51
N GLN A 8 -1.05 -10.54 -7.90
CA GLN A 8 -1.17 -10.74 -6.46
C GLN A 8 -0.77 -12.15 -6.05
N ARG A 9 -1.12 -13.17 -6.85
CA ARG A 9 -0.69 -14.56 -6.63
C ARG A 9 0.83 -14.69 -6.74
N GLU A 10 1.42 -14.09 -7.76
CA GLU A 10 2.88 -14.10 -7.98
C GLU A 10 3.63 -13.49 -6.78
N VAL A 11 3.19 -12.32 -6.31
CA VAL A 11 3.78 -11.66 -5.14
C VAL A 11 3.57 -12.48 -3.86
N ALA A 12 2.38 -13.05 -3.66
CA ALA A 12 2.09 -13.89 -2.51
C ALA A 12 2.97 -15.16 -2.50
N GLY A 13 3.10 -15.83 -3.66
CA GLY A 13 3.96 -17.00 -3.82
C GLY A 13 5.43 -16.70 -3.54
N ALA A 14 5.93 -15.56 -4.02
CA ALA A 14 7.28 -15.11 -3.70
C ALA A 14 7.47 -14.88 -2.20
N ARG A 15 6.51 -14.25 -1.52
CA ARG A 15 6.55 -14.06 -0.06
C ARG A 15 6.52 -15.39 0.69
N MET A 16 5.71 -16.35 0.27
CA MET A 16 5.67 -17.70 0.84
C MET A 16 7.03 -18.40 0.71
N ALA A 17 7.70 -18.26 -0.44
CA ALA A 17 9.04 -18.82 -0.63
C ALA A 17 10.06 -18.19 0.32
N LEU A 18 10.01 -16.87 0.54
CA LEU A 18 10.88 -16.19 1.53
C LEU A 18 10.58 -16.63 2.97
N VAL A 19 9.31 -16.82 3.33
CA VAL A 19 8.92 -17.36 4.64
C VAL A 19 9.48 -18.78 4.83
N ALA A 20 9.44 -19.62 3.79
CA ALA A 20 10.04 -20.95 3.85
C ALA A 20 11.57 -20.91 4.06
N GLN A 21 12.27 -19.94 3.45
CA GLN A 21 13.70 -19.72 3.70
C GLN A 21 13.97 -19.33 5.17
N VAL A 22 13.14 -18.46 5.74
CA VAL A 22 13.25 -18.11 7.17
C VAL A 22 13.00 -19.34 8.04
N ALA A 23 11.98 -20.15 7.74
CA ALA A 23 11.66 -21.36 8.48
C ALA A 23 12.82 -22.39 8.46
N GLN A 24 13.56 -22.49 7.35
CA GLN A 24 14.77 -23.30 7.27
C GLN A 24 15.88 -22.77 8.19
N LEU A 25 16.11 -21.46 8.18
CA LEU A 25 17.09 -20.83 9.09
C LEU A 25 16.69 -20.99 10.56
N GLU A 26 15.38 -20.96 10.87
CA GLU A 26 14.86 -21.13 12.23
C GLU A 26 15.18 -22.49 12.85
N GLN A 27 15.49 -23.51 12.04
CA GLN A 27 15.91 -24.82 12.55
C GLN A 27 17.26 -24.76 13.29
N ALA A 28 18.09 -23.76 13.01
CA ALA A 28 19.42 -23.59 13.59
C ALA A 28 19.55 -22.39 14.53
N GLN A 29 18.60 -21.44 14.51
CA GLN A 29 18.69 -20.21 15.28
C GLN A 29 17.31 -19.59 15.55
N PRO A 30 17.15 -18.74 16.58
CA PRO A 30 15.89 -18.06 16.84
C PRO A 30 15.46 -17.15 15.67
N ARG A 31 14.14 -17.01 15.46
CA ARG A 31 13.49 -16.18 14.44
C ARG A 31 14.16 -14.84 14.17
N TYR A 32 14.38 -14.04 15.22
CA TYR A 32 14.94 -12.70 15.07
C TYR A 32 16.35 -12.73 14.46
N LYS A 33 17.16 -13.76 14.78
CA LYS A 33 18.49 -13.93 14.17
C LYS A 33 18.38 -14.41 12.73
N ALA A 34 17.50 -15.38 12.45
CA ALA A 34 17.24 -15.88 11.11
C ALA A 34 16.83 -14.76 10.14
N ILE A 35 15.86 -13.93 10.56
CA ILE A 35 15.37 -12.79 9.79
C ILE A 35 16.46 -11.76 9.55
N LYS A 36 17.17 -11.35 10.61
CA LYS A 36 18.24 -10.35 10.52
C LYS A 36 19.35 -10.82 9.59
N PHE A 37 19.82 -12.06 9.77
CA PHE A 37 20.82 -12.68 8.91
C PHE A 37 20.38 -12.71 7.45
N PHE A 38 19.14 -13.11 7.18
CA PHE A 38 18.65 -13.18 5.80
C PHE A 38 18.53 -11.80 5.15
N CYS A 39 18.04 -10.79 5.88
CA CYS A 39 17.98 -9.41 5.41
C CYS A 39 19.38 -8.82 5.14
N GLU A 40 20.38 -9.15 5.96
CA GLU A 40 21.78 -8.77 5.73
C GLU A 40 22.33 -9.44 4.46
N GLN A 41 22.10 -10.74 4.27
CA GLN A 41 22.50 -11.47 3.05
C GLN A 41 21.87 -10.85 1.79
N ILE A 42 20.59 -10.49 1.83
CA ILE A 42 19.90 -9.80 0.73
C ILE A 42 20.58 -8.45 0.44
N LYS A 43 20.87 -7.66 1.47
CA LYS A 43 21.46 -6.32 1.33
C LYS A 43 22.86 -6.37 0.69
N HIS A 44 23.63 -7.39 0.99
CA HIS A 44 25.00 -7.55 0.53
C HIS A 44 25.12 -8.45 -0.72
N GLY A 45 24.01 -8.91 -1.30
CA GLY A 45 24.02 -9.78 -2.48
C GLY A 45 24.57 -11.18 -2.20
N GLY A 46 24.54 -11.63 -0.94
CA GLY A 46 25.01 -12.95 -0.50
C GLY A 46 24.03 -14.10 -0.76
N ILE A 47 23.02 -13.88 -1.61
CA ILE A 47 21.99 -14.88 -1.96
C ILE A 47 22.02 -15.18 -3.45
N SER A 48 21.48 -16.33 -3.85
CA SER A 48 21.43 -16.72 -5.26
C SER A 48 20.60 -15.74 -6.09
N SER A 49 20.87 -15.67 -7.41
CA SER A 49 20.13 -14.84 -8.35
C SER A 49 18.64 -15.14 -8.36
N ASP A 50 18.27 -16.41 -8.25
CA ASP A 50 16.87 -16.84 -8.23
C ASP A 50 16.16 -16.37 -6.96
N LEU A 51 16.84 -16.44 -5.81
CA LEU A 51 16.29 -15.95 -4.56
C LEU A 51 16.18 -14.42 -4.56
N MET A 52 17.15 -13.72 -5.18
CA MET A 52 17.08 -12.28 -5.34
C MET A 52 15.89 -11.86 -6.22
N ARG A 53 15.61 -12.60 -7.29
CA ARG A 53 14.41 -12.39 -8.12
C ARG A 53 13.12 -12.55 -7.30
N LEU A 54 13.05 -13.54 -6.42
CA LEU A 54 11.90 -13.69 -5.51
C LEU A 54 11.77 -12.51 -4.54
N VAL A 55 12.88 -11.98 -4.03
CA VAL A 55 12.89 -10.78 -3.19
C VAL A 55 12.31 -9.56 -3.93
N GLU A 56 12.71 -9.37 -5.19
CA GLU A 56 12.21 -8.28 -6.03
C GLU A 56 10.69 -8.39 -6.25
N ILE A 57 10.21 -9.60 -6.59
CA ILE A 57 8.78 -9.88 -6.76
C ILE A 57 8.01 -9.65 -5.45
N ALA A 58 8.48 -10.23 -4.33
CA ALA A 58 7.82 -10.16 -3.04
C ALA A 58 7.65 -8.73 -2.49
N ASN A 59 8.65 -7.88 -2.73
CA ASN A 59 8.66 -6.50 -2.26
C ASN A 59 7.62 -5.64 -3.01
N ASN A 60 7.36 -5.92 -4.30
CA ASN A 60 6.31 -5.28 -5.11
C ASN A 60 6.30 -3.73 -5.03
N LYS A 61 7.45 -3.10 -4.79
CA LYS A 61 7.60 -1.64 -4.69
C LYS A 61 8.23 -1.08 -5.96
N LYS A 62 7.72 0.06 -6.43
CA LYS A 62 8.36 0.84 -7.50
C LYS A 62 9.60 1.54 -6.93
N GLY A 63 10.77 1.29 -7.52
CA GLY A 63 12.05 1.96 -7.20
C GLY A 63 13.19 0.99 -6.86
N LYS A 64 14.38 1.22 -7.43
CA LYS A 64 15.54 0.30 -7.40
C LYS A 64 16.23 0.14 -6.03
N ASN A 65 15.92 0.98 -5.03
CA ASN A 65 16.74 1.12 -3.81
C ASN A 65 16.07 0.71 -2.50
N ARG A 66 14.94 -0.01 -2.51
CA ARG A 66 14.29 -0.42 -1.25
C ARG A 66 14.56 -1.88 -0.94
N THR A 67 15.57 -2.15 -0.13
CA THR A 67 15.85 -3.48 0.44
C THR A 67 14.69 -3.95 1.31
N LEU A 68 14.43 -5.27 1.32
CA LEU A 68 13.48 -5.91 2.24
C LEU A 68 13.97 -5.73 3.68
N CYS A 69 13.11 -5.22 4.58
CA CYS A 69 13.47 -5.01 5.97
C CYS A 69 12.91 -6.08 6.91
N ASP A 70 13.59 -6.27 8.04
CA ASP A 70 13.33 -7.29 9.05
C ASP A 70 11.87 -7.28 9.51
N ARG A 71 11.32 -6.09 9.77
CA ARG A 71 9.92 -5.94 10.23
C ARG A 71 8.93 -6.47 9.19
N THR A 72 9.14 -6.18 7.91
CA THR A 72 8.25 -6.64 6.84
C THR A 72 8.32 -8.16 6.69
N LEU A 73 9.53 -8.71 6.70
CA LEU A 73 9.72 -10.16 6.60
C LEU A 73 9.12 -10.89 7.82
N ASN A 74 9.33 -10.36 9.03
CA ASN A 74 8.71 -10.92 10.23
C ASN A 74 7.17 -10.88 10.16
N GLN A 75 6.59 -9.79 9.66
CA GLN A 75 5.14 -9.72 9.50
C GLN A 75 4.63 -10.80 8.55
N TRP A 76 5.33 -11.07 7.45
CA TRP A 76 4.95 -12.15 6.54
C TRP A 76 5.03 -13.54 7.19
N VAL A 77 6.03 -13.79 8.04
CA VAL A 77 6.10 -15.04 8.82
C VAL A 77 4.87 -15.17 9.73
N LEU A 78 4.52 -14.11 10.47
CA LEU A 78 3.34 -14.10 11.34
C LEU A 78 2.03 -14.29 10.57
N ASP A 79 1.88 -13.62 9.43
CA ASP A 79 0.69 -13.73 8.57
C ASP A 79 0.56 -15.14 7.98
N TYR A 80 1.68 -15.79 7.67
CA TYR A 80 1.72 -17.18 7.20
C TYR A 80 1.32 -18.17 8.29
N GLU A 81 1.85 -18.00 9.51
CA GLU A 81 1.57 -18.88 10.65
C GLU A 81 0.14 -18.77 11.16
N LYS A 82 -0.45 -17.57 11.08
CA LYS A 82 -1.85 -17.33 11.44
C LYS A 82 -2.84 -17.99 10.49
N ALA A 83 -2.41 -18.36 9.29
CA ALA A 83 -3.24 -18.96 8.26
C ALA A 83 -3.09 -20.49 8.22
N ASP A 84 -4.20 -21.20 8.31
CA ASP A 84 -4.24 -22.65 8.46
C ASP A 84 -4.13 -23.38 7.12
N THR A 85 -4.75 -22.83 6.06
CA THR A 85 -4.79 -23.44 4.73
C THR A 85 -3.82 -22.77 3.73
N PRO A 86 -3.38 -23.49 2.68
CA PRO A 86 -2.60 -22.89 1.59
C PRO A 86 -3.29 -21.69 0.93
N GLU A 87 -4.62 -21.74 0.73
CA GLU A 87 -5.34 -20.61 0.15
C GLU A 87 -5.37 -19.39 1.10
N GLU A 88 -5.54 -19.61 2.40
CA GLU A 88 -5.50 -18.52 3.39
C GLU A 88 -4.11 -17.90 3.48
N ARG A 89 -3.04 -18.70 3.42
CA ARG A 89 -1.65 -18.21 3.37
C ARG A 89 -1.42 -17.34 2.16
N LEU A 90 -1.88 -17.79 0.98
CA LEU A 90 -1.78 -17.01 -0.25
C LEU A 90 -2.55 -15.69 -0.14
N LYS A 91 -3.73 -15.71 0.48
CA LYS A 91 -4.55 -14.51 0.69
C LYS A 91 -3.93 -13.55 1.72
N ALA A 92 -3.39 -14.06 2.82
CA ALA A 92 -2.75 -13.29 3.87
C ALA A 92 -1.48 -12.60 3.37
N LEU A 93 -0.73 -13.29 2.51
CA LEU A 93 0.51 -12.76 1.94
C LEU A 93 0.32 -11.96 0.65
N ALA A 94 -0.87 -11.93 0.06
CA ALA A 94 -1.11 -11.11 -1.12
C ALA A 94 -0.92 -9.61 -0.81
N PRO A 95 -0.33 -8.83 -1.73
CA PRO A 95 -0.23 -7.39 -1.53
C PRO A 95 -1.64 -6.79 -1.52
N MET A 96 -1.95 -6.08 -0.45
CA MET A 96 -3.23 -5.39 -0.28
C MET A 96 -3.40 -4.37 -1.41
N GLN A 97 -4.44 -4.55 -2.22
CA GLN A 97 -4.81 -3.55 -3.20
C GLN A 97 -5.37 -2.36 -2.44
N ARG A 98 -4.77 -1.18 -2.61
CA ARG A 98 -5.44 0.06 -2.20
C ARG A 98 -6.69 0.17 -3.05
N VAL A 99 -7.84 -0.09 -2.46
CA VAL A 99 -9.13 0.18 -3.11
C VAL A 99 -9.24 1.70 -3.17
N ALA A 100 -9.14 2.25 -4.37
CA ALA A 100 -9.43 3.65 -4.57
C ALA A 100 -10.91 3.86 -4.18
N LYS A 101 -11.19 4.78 -3.25
CA LYS A 101 -12.57 5.16 -2.92
C LYS A 101 -13.31 5.49 -4.21
N LYS A 102 -14.53 5.00 -4.42
CA LYS A 102 -15.30 5.42 -5.59
C LYS A 102 -15.63 6.91 -5.47
N ALA A 103 -15.94 7.58 -6.58
CA ALA A 103 -16.21 9.02 -6.53
C ALA A 103 -17.39 9.36 -5.59
N GLU A 104 -18.38 8.48 -5.55
CA GLU A 104 -19.57 8.55 -4.69
C GLU A 104 -19.26 8.43 -3.19
N GLU A 105 -18.11 7.88 -2.84
CA GLU A 105 -17.66 7.71 -1.44
C GLU A 105 -16.81 8.91 -0.95
N ILE A 106 -16.59 9.91 -1.82
CA ILE A 106 -15.78 11.10 -1.51
C ILE A 106 -16.71 12.22 -1.02
N VAL A 107 -16.81 12.35 0.30
CA VAL A 107 -17.76 13.25 0.98
C VAL A 107 -17.63 14.72 0.56
N TRP A 108 -16.42 15.22 0.34
CA TRP A 108 -16.16 16.62 -0.05
C TRP A 108 -16.31 16.90 -1.55
N LEU A 109 -16.45 15.86 -2.37
CA LEU A 109 -16.42 16.00 -3.83
C LEU A 109 -17.62 16.78 -4.39
N PRO A 110 -18.86 16.61 -3.91
CA PRO A 110 -19.99 17.42 -4.35
C PRO A 110 -19.78 18.92 -4.11
N ASP A 111 -19.27 19.30 -2.93
CA ASP A 111 -18.98 20.70 -2.57
C ASP A 111 -17.93 21.30 -3.52
N PHE A 112 -16.84 20.57 -3.80
CA PHE A 112 -15.84 21.01 -4.77
C PHE A 112 -16.42 21.13 -6.20
N LEU A 113 -17.23 20.16 -6.64
CA LEU A 113 -17.81 20.16 -7.99
C LEU A 113 -18.82 21.29 -8.18
N ALA A 114 -19.52 21.73 -7.13
CA ALA A 114 -20.40 22.90 -7.19
C ALA A 114 -19.62 24.15 -7.63
N ILE A 115 -18.46 24.39 -7.00
CA ILE A 115 -17.57 25.53 -7.32
C ILE A 115 -16.94 25.36 -8.71
N TYR A 116 -16.36 24.19 -8.98
CA TYR A 116 -15.64 23.92 -10.23
C TYR A 116 -16.55 23.96 -11.48
N ARG A 117 -17.84 23.59 -11.34
CA ARG A 117 -18.79 23.57 -12.46
C ARG A 117 -19.57 24.88 -12.65
N GLN A 118 -19.63 25.76 -11.65
CA GLN A 118 -20.46 26.96 -11.70
C GLN A 118 -19.82 28.16 -12.41
N THR A 119 -18.54 28.13 -12.75
CA THR A 119 -17.84 29.34 -13.21
C THR A 119 -17.01 29.11 -14.47
N ASN A 120 -17.36 29.85 -15.53
CA ASN A 120 -16.55 30.31 -16.68
C ASN A 120 -15.10 29.76 -16.80
N GLY A 121 -14.91 28.44 -16.92
CA GLY A 121 -13.61 27.83 -17.21
C GLY A 121 -12.49 28.13 -16.21
N ILE A 122 -12.76 28.25 -14.90
CA ILE A 122 -11.66 28.36 -13.93
C ILE A 122 -10.90 27.03 -13.83
N ASN A 123 -9.58 27.10 -13.64
CA ASN A 123 -8.76 25.90 -13.54
C ASN A 123 -8.91 25.24 -12.15
N VAL A 124 -8.46 23.97 -12.02
CA VAL A 124 -8.59 23.19 -10.78
C VAL A 124 -7.92 23.87 -9.57
N ALA A 125 -6.81 24.57 -9.76
CA ALA A 125 -6.11 25.23 -8.65
C ALA A 125 -6.89 26.44 -8.14
N GLU A 126 -7.49 27.20 -9.04
CA GLU A 126 -8.35 28.34 -8.70
C GLU A 126 -9.64 27.87 -8.01
N ALA A 127 -10.31 26.85 -8.54
CA ALA A 127 -11.48 26.25 -7.88
C ALA A 127 -11.14 25.69 -6.48
N TYR A 128 -9.97 25.08 -6.33
CA TYR A 128 -9.52 24.58 -5.03
C TYR A 128 -9.28 25.70 -4.02
N HIS A 129 -8.77 26.85 -4.46
CA HIS A 129 -8.60 28.01 -3.58
C HIS A 129 -9.94 28.47 -3.00
N TYR A 130 -10.96 28.65 -3.83
CA TYR A 130 -12.32 29.02 -3.38
C TYR A 130 -12.91 27.96 -2.46
N PHE A 131 -12.83 26.69 -2.86
CA PHE A 131 -13.29 25.56 -2.05
C PHE A 131 -12.62 25.51 -0.67
N SER A 132 -11.30 25.70 -0.61
CA SER A 132 -10.56 25.64 0.65
C SER A 132 -10.97 26.76 1.61
N ALA A 133 -11.14 27.98 1.07
CA ALA A 133 -11.59 29.13 1.85
C ALA A 133 -13.04 28.95 2.36
N GLU A 134 -13.94 28.45 1.52
CA GLU A 134 -15.32 28.18 1.91
C GLU A 134 -15.40 27.05 2.95
N TRP A 135 -14.59 26.00 2.81
CA TRP A 135 -14.50 24.91 3.78
C TRP A 135 -14.04 25.40 5.16
N ASP A 136 -12.98 26.20 5.20
CA ASP A 136 -12.44 26.75 6.45
C ASP A 136 -13.45 27.67 7.14
N ALA A 137 -14.14 28.52 6.37
CA ALA A 137 -15.18 29.40 6.91
C ALA A 137 -16.39 28.62 7.42
N ARG A 138 -16.85 27.59 6.68
CA ARG A 138 -18.04 26.80 7.01
C ARG A 138 -17.84 25.92 8.25
N PHE A 139 -16.62 25.40 8.45
CA PHE A 139 -16.32 24.44 9.50
C PHE A 139 -15.35 24.98 10.57
N ALA A 140 -15.24 26.30 10.71
CA ALA A 140 -14.32 26.96 11.63
C ALA A 140 -14.40 26.42 13.08
N ASP A 141 -15.60 26.09 13.53
CA ASP A 141 -15.88 25.57 14.89
C ASP A 141 -15.95 24.03 14.95
N GLU A 142 -15.66 23.33 13.86
CA GLU A 142 -15.71 21.86 13.76
C GLU A 142 -14.31 21.28 13.43
N PRO A 143 -13.40 21.13 14.40
CA PRO A 143 -12.02 20.69 14.17
C PRO A 143 -11.89 19.39 13.35
N LEU A 144 -12.77 18.42 13.61
CA LEU A 144 -12.78 17.15 12.88
C LEU A 144 -13.15 17.32 11.40
N ARG A 145 -14.00 18.29 11.05
CA ARG A 145 -14.34 18.61 9.66
C ARG A 145 -13.20 19.33 8.97
N LEU A 146 -12.49 20.21 9.68
CA LEU A 146 -11.30 20.88 9.14
C LEU A 146 -10.21 19.86 8.77
N GLU A 147 -9.99 18.83 9.60
CA GLU A 147 -9.06 17.73 9.30
C GLU A 147 -9.47 16.89 8.07
N MET A 148 -10.77 16.85 7.75
CA MET A 148 -11.30 16.14 6.59
C MET A 148 -11.13 16.91 5.27
N LYS A 149 -10.65 18.16 5.31
CA LYS A 149 -10.43 18.97 4.12
C LYS A 149 -9.41 18.28 3.20
N PRO A 150 -9.73 18.06 1.92
CA PRO A 150 -8.81 17.42 0.99
C PRO A 150 -7.64 18.34 0.62
N SER A 151 -6.50 17.75 0.26
CA SER A 151 -5.45 18.43 -0.48
C SER A 151 -5.81 18.59 -1.96
N ILE A 152 -5.16 19.53 -2.66
CA ILE A 152 -5.34 19.71 -4.11
C ILE A 152 -4.99 18.44 -4.91
N ASP A 153 -4.05 17.62 -4.46
CA ASP A 153 -3.71 16.37 -5.12
C ASP A 153 -4.80 15.31 -4.96
N GLN A 154 -5.48 15.28 -3.80
CA GLN A 154 -6.66 14.44 -3.61
C GLN A 154 -7.82 14.88 -4.51
N VAL A 155 -8.00 16.18 -4.71
CA VAL A 155 -8.96 16.74 -5.68
C VAL A 155 -8.64 16.30 -7.11
N ARG A 156 -7.40 16.49 -7.57
CA ARG A 156 -6.97 16.04 -8.91
C ARG A 156 -7.17 14.53 -9.10
N ALA A 157 -6.82 13.73 -8.10
CA ALA A 157 -6.99 12.29 -8.15
C ALA A 157 -8.47 11.86 -8.17
N ALA A 158 -9.38 12.64 -7.56
CA ALA A 158 -10.81 12.40 -7.65
C ALA A 158 -11.38 12.79 -9.01
N LEU A 159 -10.94 13.91 -9.58
CA LEU A 159 -11.36 14.36 -10.91
C LEU A 159 -10.94 13.42 -12.03
N ALA A 160 -9.77 12.78 -11.91
CA ALA A 160 -9.28 11.78 -12.87
C ALA A 160 -10.14 10.49 -12.96
N LYS A 161 -11.21 10.38 -12.16
CA LYS A 161 -12.17 9.27 -12.19
C LYS A 161 -13.39 9.53 -13.07
N PHE A 162 -13.54 10.76 -13.57
CA PHE A 162 -14.58 11.18 -14.52
C PHE A 162 -13.94 11.40 -15.89
#